data_AF-A0A2M8CPY0-F1
#
_entry.id   AF-A0A2M8CPY0-F1
#
_cell.length_a   1.000
_cell.length_b   1.000
_cell.length_c   1.000
_cell.angle_alpha   90.00
_cell.angle_beta   90.00
_cell.angle_gamma   90.00
#
_symmetry.space_group_name_H-M   'P 1'
#
loop_
_entity.id
_entity.type
_entity.pdbx_description
1 polymer ?
#
loop_
_entity_poly.entity_id
_entity_poly.type
_entity_poly.pdbx_seq_one_letter_code
_entity_poly.pdbx_strand_id
1 'polypeptide(L)'
;MKSRLNWFVSLFALVALAFGALAPGGVALAKYSGPKHKIMGYASVTKIKVLDNQPATFRITGVGTCDKVEYSAVVAGKNIIIKFYNVKVTNRDCGMGAAGTVFSRTINLGTLVPGFYVIRVNPDPVTGKGAITIRNFVAPAVPAAAPAGAPAAQ
;
A
#
# COMPACT_ATOMS: atom_id res chain seq x y z
N MET A 1 12.76 7.60 68.79
CA MET A 1 14.18 7.53 68.39
C MET A 1 14.25 7.32 66.88
N LYS A 2 15.20 8.01 66.21
CA LYS A 2 15.45 8.12 64.74
C LYS A 2 14.38 8.87 63.93
N SER A 3 14.68 9.79 63.02
CA SER A 3 15.80 10.74 62.81
C SER A 3 15.33 11.70 61.69
N ARG A 4 15.70 12.98 61.75
CA ARG A 4 15.41 14.00 60.72
C ARG A 4 16.45 13.97 59.59
N LEU A 5 16.07 14.34 58.35
CA LEU A 5 16.89 15.06 57.34
C LEU A 5 15.99 15.38 56.11
N ASN A 6 15.63 16.62 55.75
CA ASN A 6 16.41 17.66 55.02
C ASN A 6 17.15 17.09 53.79
N TRP A 7 17.23 17.70 52.60
CA TRP A 7 16.82 18.98 52.00
C TRP A 7 17.31 18.88 50.51
N PHE A 8 16.75 19.69 49.60
CA PHE A 8 17.44 20.29 48.44
C PHE A 8 17.68 19.57 47.08
N VAL A 9 17.43 20.36 46.02
CA VAL A 9 17.93 20.35 44.61
C VAL A 9 17.41 19.20 43.71
N SER A 10 16.68 19.43 42.62
CA SER A 10 17.27 20.00 41.40
C SER A 10 16.23 20.58 40.43
N LEU A 11 16.47 21.86 40.12
CA LEU A 11 16.05 22.58 38.94
C LEU A 11 16.74 21.94 37.71
N PHE A 12 15.98 21.36 36.78
CA PHE A 12 16.44 21.20 35.40
C PHE A 12 15.28 21.51 34.46
N ALA A 13 15.34 22.71 33.90
CA ALA A 13 14.61 23.08 32.70
C ALA A 13 15.15 22.24 31.53
N LEU A 14 14.26 21.68 30.71
CA LEU A 14 14.58 21.46 29.31
C LEU A 14 13.35 21.69 28.44
N VAL A 15 13.41 22.84 27.77
CA VAL A 15 12.62 23.20 26.61
C VAL A 15 12.81 22.13 25.53
N ALA A 16 11.74 21.44 25.14
CA ALA A 16 11.69 20.70 23.89
C ALA A 16 10.69 21.42 22.96
N LEU A 17 11.25 22.38 22.22
CA LEU A 17 10.70 22.93 21.00
C LEU A 17 10.39 21.80 20.01
N ALA A 18 9.21 21.91 19.41
CA ALA A 18 8.89 21.61 18.02
C ALA A 18 9.73 20.54 17.32
N PHE A 19 9.14 19.36 17.04
CA PHE A 19 9.30 18.68 15.75
C PHE A 19 8.25 17.57 15.58
N GLY A 20 7.42 17.72 14.55
CA GLY A 20 7.03 16.64 13.65
C GLY A 20 6.22 15.47 14.18
N ALA A 21 4.91 15.50 13.92
CA ALA A 21 4.22 14.29 13.46
C ALA A 21 2.98 14.68 12.63
N LEU A 22 3.22 15.26 11.45
CA LEU A 22 2.40 14.92 10.30
C LEU A 22 2.57 13.41 10.10
N ALA A 23 1.72 12.63 10.77
CA ALA A 23 1.61 11.21 10.49
C ALA A 23 1.13 11.12 9.03
N PRO A 24 1.95 10.62 8.08
CA PRO A 24 1.44 10.33 6.76
C PRO A 24 0.38 9.26 6.95
N GLY A 25 -0.84 9.58 6.53
CA GLY A 25 -2.03 8.77 6.71
C GLY A 25 -1.71 7.29 6.54
N GLY A 26 -1.77 6.55 7.65
CA GLY A 26 -1.92 5.13 7.60
C GLY A 26 -3.20 4.87 6.83
N VAL A 27 -3.06 4.44 5.59
CA VAL A 27 -4.17 3.99 4.76
C VAL A 27 -4.77 2.82 5.53
N ALA A 28 -5.85 3.10 6.27
CA ALA A 28 -6.57 2.10 7.00
C ALA A 28 -7.00 1.04 5.97
N LEU A 29 -6.48 -0.17 6.13
CA LEU A 29 -6.92 -1.32 5.37
C LEU A 29 -8.44 -1.38 5.53
N ALA A 30 -9.17 -1.18 4.43
CA ALA A 30 -10.57 -1.54 4.39
C ALA A 30 -10.63 -3.03 4.75
N LYS A 31 -11.06 -3.34 5.98
CA LYS A 31 -11.35 -4.72 6.38
C LYS A 31 -12.48 -5.19 5.47
N TYR A 32 -12.12 -6.02 4.50
CA TYR A 32 -13.08 -6.67 3.62
C TYR A 32 -13.98 -7.58 4.45
N SER A 33 -15.17 -7.09 4.78
CA SER A 33 -16.26 -7.85 5.40
C SER A 33 -17.26 -8.26 4.32
N GLY A 34 -16.80 -9.03 3.32
CA GLY A 34 -17.66 -9.74 2.38
C GLY A 34 -17.98 -11.17 2.89
N PRO A 35 -18.72 -11.99 2.12
CA PRO A 35 -18.94 -13.39 2.45
C PRO A 35 -17.63 -14.09 2.83
N LYS A 36 -17.66 -15.17 3.60
CA LYS A 36 -16.44 -15.88 4.09
C LYS A 36 -15.65 -16.50 2.91
N HIS A 37 -14.91 -15.67 2.18
CA HIS A 37 -14.13 -16.09 1.01
C HIS A 37 -12.88 -16.81 1.51
N LYS A 38 -12.65 -18.03 1.01
CA LYS A 38 -11.41 -18.76 1.30
C LYS A 38 -10.38 -18.39 0.23
N ILE A 39 -9.27 -17.80 0.65
CA ILE A 39 -8.11 -17.56 -0.21
C ILE A 39 -7.45 -18.90 -0.49
N MET A 40 -7.29 -19.25 -1.76
CA MET A 40 -6.71 -20.54 -2.20
C MET A 40 -5.24 -20.40 -2.61
N GLY A 41 -4.80 -19.20 -2.97
CA GLY A 41 -3.43 -18.92 -3.38
C GLY A 41 -3.34 -17.63 -4.20
N TYR A 42 -2.13 -17.30 -4.65
CA TYR A 42 -1.93 -16.18 -5.56
C TYR A 42 -2.43 -16.51 -6.97
N ALA A 43 -3.12 -15.57 -7.61
CA ALA A 43 -3.43 -15.64 -9.03
C ALA A 43 -2.17 -15.30 -9.86
N SER A 44 -2.02 -15.91 -11.03
CA SER A 44 -0.86 -15.63 -11.87
C SER A 44 -1.01 -14.26 -12.53
N VAL A 45 0.02 -13.42 -12.43
CA VAL A 45 0.05 -12.11 -13.08
C VAL A 45 1.03 -12.20 -14.24
N THR A 46 0.60 -11.78 -15.43
CA THR A 46 1.41 -11.87 -16.65
C THR A 46 1.91 -10.51 -17.11
N LYS A 47 1.13 -9.44 -16.87
CA LYS A 47 1.48 -8.10 -17.34
C LYS A 47 1.01 -7.01 -16.38
N ILE A 48 1.83 -5.98 -16.26
CA ILE A 48 1.51 -4.74 -15.56
C ILE A 48 1.76 -3.60 -16.53
N LYS A 49 0.80 -2.69 -16.66
CA LYS A 49 0.92 -1.46 -17.42
C LYS A 49 0.65 -0.29 -16.48
N VAL A 50 1.55 0.68 -16.47
CA VAL A 50 1.30 1.98 -15.82
C VAL A 50 0.32 2.75 -16.71
N LEU A 51 -0.79 3.20 -16.12
CA LEU A 51 -1.75 4.07 -16.80
C LEU A 51 -1.42 5.53 -16.51
N ASP A 52 -1.24 5.86 -15.23
CA ASP A 52 -0.91 7.19 -14.76
C ASP A 52 0.11 7.12 -13.63
N ASN A 53 1.02 8.09 -13.58
CA ASN A 53 2.02 8.18 -12.52
C ASN A 53 1.46 8.88 -11.25
N GLN A 54 0.50 9.80 -11.43
CA GLN A 54 -0.19 10.56 -10.38
C GLN A 54 -1.62 10.92 -10.82
N PRO A 55 -2.67 10.55 -10.06
CA PRO A 55 -2.64 9.52 -9.03
C PRO A 55 -2.16 8.18 -9.62
N ALA A 56 -1.33 7.46 -8.87
CA ALA A 56 -0.66 6.27 -9.37
C ALA A 56 -1.66 5.17 -9.71
N THR A 57 -1.76 4.86 -11.00
CA THR A 57 -2.76 3.95 -11.53
C THR A 57 -2.11 2.90 -12.41
N PHE A 58 -2.47 1.63 -12.17
CA PHE A 58 -1.88 0.47 -12.84
C PHE A 58 -2.97 -0.42 -13.40
N ARG A 59 -2.82 -0.87 -14.64
CA ARG A 59 -3.60 -1.96 -15.20
C ARG A 59 -2.81 -3.25 -15.11
N ILE A 60 -3.37 -4.23 -14.43
CA ILE A 60 -2.74 -5.52 -14.20
C ILE A 60 -3.58 -6.59 -14.86
N THR A 61 -2.93 -7.41 -15.67
CA THR A 61 -3.53 -8.51 -16.40
C THR A 61 -2.84 -9.81 -15.98
N GLY A 62 -3.63 -10.85 -15.85
CA GLY A 62 -3.17 -12.15 -15.42
C GLY A 62 -4.19 -13.24 -15.71
N VAL A 63 -3.93 -14.42 -15.16
CA VAL A 63 -4.81 -15.58 -15.25
C VAL A 63 -5.15 -16.08 -13.85
N GLY A 64 -6.45 -16.26 -13.62
CA GLY A 64 -7.01 -16.85 -12.42
C GLY A 64 -7.49 -18.28 -12.68
N THR A 65 -7.65 -19.03 -11.59
CA THR A 65 -8.05 -20.45 -11.64
C THR A 65 -9.20 -20.82 -10.72
N CYS A 66 -9.75 -19.87 -9.96
CA CYS A 66 -10.88 -20.07 -9.05
C CYS A 66 -12.02 -19.09 -9.35
N ASP A 67 -13.19 -19.33 -8.74
CA ASP A 67 -14.45 -18.58 -8.88
C ASP A 67 -14.30 -17.06 -9.10
N LYS A 68 -13.34 -16.43 -8.40
CA LYS A 68 -13.06 -15.01 -8.57
C LYS A 68 -11.58 -14.68 -8.27
N VAL A 69 -11.10 -13.62 -8.90
CA VAL A 69 -9.82 -12.99 -8.57
C VAL A 69 -10.05 -11.69 -7.80
N GLU A 70 -9.42 -11.59 -6.65
CA GLU A 70 -9.40 -10.39 -5.80
C GLU A 70 -7.98 -9.87 -5.67
N TYR A 71 -7.83 -8.63 -5.21
CA TYR A 71 -6.51 -8.05 -5.01
C TYR A 71 -6.46 -7.18 -3.75
N SER A 72 -5.24 -7.04 -3.24
CA SER A 72 -4.87 -6.09 -2.19
C SER A 72 -3.63 -5.33 -2.65
N ALA A 73 -3.61 -4.03 -2.43
CA ALA A 73 -2.46 -3.21 -2.76
C ALA A 73 -2.10 -2.30 -1.59
N VAL A 74 -0.83 -2.23 -1.24
CA VAL A 74 -0.30 -1.50 -0.09
C VAL A 74 0.96 -0.74 -0.50
N VAL A 75 1.09 0.49 -0.03
CA VAL A 75 2.30 1.29 -0.17
C VAL A 75 3.05 1.27 1.15
N ALA A 76 4.27 0.72 1.14
CA ALA A 76 5.15 0.63 2.31
C ALA A 76 6.45 1.38 2.01
N GLY A 77 6.53 2.63 2.44
CA GLY A 77 7.63 3.53 2.08
C GLY A 77 7.72 3.74 0.56
N LYS A 78 8.86 3.34 -0.04
CA LYS A 78 9.09 3.35 -1.50
C LYS A 78 8.81 2.00 -2.18
N ASN A 79 8.13 1.08 -1.51
CA ASN A 79 7.67 -0.18 -2.11
C ASN A 79 6.15 -0.16 -2.29
N ILE A 80 5.70 -0.54 -3.48
CA ILE A 80 4.29 -0.79 -3.79
C ILE A 80 4.12 -2.31 -3.85
N ILE A 81 3.36 -2.86 -2.92
CA ILE A 81 3.11 -4.30 -2.84
C ILE A 81 1.70 -4.57 -3.33
N ILE A 82 1.57 -5.35 -4.39
CA ILE A 82 0.28 -5.71 -4.98
C ILE A 82 0.15 -7.23 -4.93
N LYS A 83 -0.97 -7.71 -4.43
CA LYS A 83 -1.24 -9.13 -4.26
C LYS A 83 -2.56 -9.46 -4.93
N PHE A 84 -2.55 -10.41 -5.86
CA PHE A 84 -3.74 -10.96 -6.51
C PHE A 84 -4.00 -12.36 -5.99
N TYR A 85 -5.21 -12.62 -5.55
CA TYR A 85 -5.61 -13.88 -4.94
C TYR A 85 -6.69 -14.56 -5.76
N ASN A 86 -6.55 -15.86 -5.91
CA ASN A 86 -7.65 -16.74 -6.30
C ASN A 86 -8.51 -17.00 -5.06
N VAL A 87 -9.77 -16.58 -5.11
CA VAL A 87 -10.74 -16.78 -4.02
C VAL A 87 -11.82 -17.76 -4.44
N LYS A 88 -12.21 -18.61 -3.49
CA LYS A 88 -13.31 -19.56 -3.59
C LYS A 88 -14.56 -18.90 -2.98
N VAL A 89 -15.58 -18.67 -3.81
CA VAL A 89 -16.82 -17.96 -3.42
C VAL A 89 -17.91 -18.97 -3.04
N THR A 90 -17.83 -20.20 -3.56
CA THR A 90 -18.71 -21.31 -3.20
C THR A 90 -17.89 -22.53 -2.79
N ASN A 91 -18.45 -23.49 -2.04
CA ASN A 91 -17.72 -24.65 -1.51
C ASN A 91 -17.16 -25.64 -2.58
N ARG A 92 -17.03 -25.25 -3.86
CA ARG A 92 -16.36 -26.05 -4.92
C ARG A 92 -14.85 -26.08 -4.78
N ASP A 93 -14.27 -27.28 -4.73
CA ASP A 93 -12.82 -27.43 -4.73
C ASP A 93 -12.24 -26.90 -6.04
N CYS A 94 -11.31 -25.95 -5.94
CA CYS A 94 -10.53 -25.54 -7.09
C CYS A 94 -9.64 -26.72 -7.45
N GLY A 95 -10.05 -27.53 -8.43
CA GLY A 95 -9.17 -28.52 -9.02
C GLY A 95 -7.90 -27.80 -9.50
N MET A 96 -6.72 -28.31 -9.13
CA MET A 96 -5.45 -27.90 -9.70
C MET A 96 -5.47 -28.23 -11.21
N GLY A 97 -6.11 -27.38 -12.01
CA GLY A 97 -6.43 -27.69 -13.40
C GLY A 97 -7.55 -26.88 -14.03
N ALA A 98 -8.38 -26.16 -13.26
CA ALA A 98 -9.33 -25.19 -13.81
C ALA A 98 -8.60 -23.90 -14.21
N ALA A 99 -7.68 -23.99 -15.16
CA ALA A 99 -6.91 -22.87 -15.66
C ALA A 99 -7.72 -22.06 -16.68
N GLY A 100 -7.62 -20.74 -16.61
CA GLY A 100 -7.71 -19.95 -17.85
C GLY A 100 -8.67 -18.77 -17.86
N THR A 101 -9.16 -18.27 -16.71
CA THR A 101 -9.89 -16.99 -16.75
C THR A 101 -8.89 -15.84 -16.76
N VAL A 102 -8.76 -15.19 -17.91
CA VAL A 102 -7.98 -13.96 -18.02
C VAL A 102 -8.71 -12.87 -17.23
N PHE A 103 -8.00 -12.25 -16.30
CA PHE A 103 -8.50 -11.07 -15.60
C PHE A 103 -7.70 -9.84 -16.00
N SER A 104 -8.37 -8.68 -16.00
CA SER A 104 -7.74 -7.38 -16.16
C SER A 104 -8.35 -6.43 -15.13
N ARG A 105 -7.51 -5.89 -14.23
CA ARG A 105 -7.94 -5.01 -13.14
C ARG A 105 -7.13 -3.72 -13.15
N THR A 106 -7.83 -2.61 -12.97
CA THR A 106 -7.21 -1.32 -12.73
C THR A 106 -7.11 -1.11 -11.22
N ILE A 107 -5.90 -0.84 -10.73
CA ILE A 107 -5.60 -0.49 -9.34
C ILE A 107 -5.25 0.98 -9.29
N ASN A 108 -5.93 1.73 -8.43
CA ASN A 108 -5.62 3.11 -8.13
C ASN A 108 -5.07 3.20 -6.70
N LEU A 109 -3.85 3.70 -6.55
CA LEU A 109 -3.18 3.89 -5.25
C LEU A 109 -3.26 5.33 -4.74
N GLY A 110 -3.86 6.24 -5.50
CA GLY A 110 -3.93 7.66 -5.17
C GLY A 110 -2.59 8.38 -5.36
N THR A 111 -2.48 9.55 -4.73
CA THR A 111 -1.30 10.40 -4.84
C THR A 111 -0.14 9.82 -4.02
N LEU A 112 1.00 9.60 -4.67
CA LEU A 112 2.22 9.11 -4.02
C LEU A 112 3.18 10.27 -3.70
N VAL A 113 4.03 10.08 -2.71
CA VAL A 113 5.13 11.03 -2.44
C VAL A 113 6.13 10.97 -3.60
N PRO A 114 6.65 12.09 -4.10
CA PRO A 114 7.57 12.08 -5.24
C PRO A 114 8.80 11.18 -5.03
N GLY A 115 9.25 10.53 -6.09
CA GLY A 115 10.48 9.71 -6.10
C GLY A 115 10.32 8.33 -6.76
N PHE A 116 11.36 7.51 -6.62
CA PHE A 116 11.43 6.17 -7.19
C PHE A 116 10.75 5.14 -6.30
N TYR A 117 9.99 4.24 -6.92
CA TYR A 117 9.33 3.14 -6.24
C TYR A 117 9.66 1.81 -6.90
N VAL A 118 9.70 0.77 -6.05
CA VAL A 118 9.74 -0.62 -6.48
C VAL A 118 8.35 -1.22 -6.34
N ILE A 119 7.75 -1.62 -7.45
CA ILE A 119 6.49 -2.36 -7.48
C ILE A 119 6.81 -3.84 -7.40
N ARG A 120 6.25 -4.54 -6.40
CA ARG A 120 6.35 -5.99 -6.23
C ARG A 120 4.96 -6.59 -6.32
N VAL A 121 4.76 -7.50 -7.27
CA VAL A 121 3.50 -8.20 -7.45
C VAL A 121 3.64 -9.63 -7.01
N ASN A 122 2.68 -10.08 -6.19
CA ASN A 122 2.68 -11.37 -5.51
C ASN A 122 4.05 -11.71 -4.92
N PRO A 123 4.58 -10.90 -3.98
CA PRO A 123 5.81 -11.26 -3.31
C PRO A 123 5.64 -12.56 -2.54
N ASP A 124 6.59 -13.45 -2.74
CA ASP A 124 6.72 -14.67 -1.96
C ASP A 124 6.92 -14.31 -0.47
N PRO A 125 6.15 -14.91 0.44
CA PRO A 125 6.17 -14.52 1.85
C PRO A 125 7.47 -14.90 2.57
N VAL A 126 8.23 -15.87 2.05
CA VAL A 126 9.46 -16.38 2.67
C VAL A 126 10.69 -15.64 2.15
N THR A 127 10.76 -15.45 0.84
CA THR A 127 11.91 -14.85 0.16
C THR A 127 11.73 -13.36 -0.12
N GLY A 128 10.51 -12.83 -0.01
CA GLY A 128 10.17 -11.43 -0.29
C GLY A 128 10.32 -11.03 -1.77
N LYS A 129 10.67 -11.96 -2.67
CA LYS A 129 10.83 -11.71 -4.10
C LYS A 129 9.47 -11.61 -4.77
N GLY A 130 9.23 -10.53 -5.51
CA GLY A 130 8.02 -10.36 -6.32
C GLY A 130 8.02 -11.33 -7.49
N ALA A 131 6.90 -12.00 -7.74
CA ALA A 131 6.68 -12.75 -8.99
C ALA A 131 6.88 -11.85 -10.22
N ILE A 132 6.45 -10.58 -10.12
CA ILE A 132 6.88 -9.51 -11.02
C ILE A 132 7.43 -8.37 -10.16
N THR A 133 8.57 -7.82 -10.59
CA THR A 133 9.19 -6.66 -9.94
C THR A 133 9.48 -5.58 -10.96
N ILE A 134 9.00 -4.35 -10.71
CA ILE A 134 9.31 -3.15 -11.50
C ILE A 134 10.07 -2.19 -10.60
N ARG A 135 11.32 -1.86 -10.94
CA ARG A 135 12.20 -1.04 -10.08
C ARG A 135 12.20 0.46 -10.40
N ASN A 136 11.70 0.84 -11.57
CA ASN A 136 11.87 2.18 -12.12
C ASN A 136 10.53 2.94 -12.25
N PHE A 137 9.57 2.68 -11.37
CA PHE A 137 8.37 3.52 -11.33
C PHE A 137 8.71 4.84 -10.66
N VAL A 138 8.37 5.95 -11.29
CA VAL A 138 8.65 7.29 -10.78
C VAL A 138 7.33 8.01 -10.53
N ALA A 139 7.08 8.37 -9.28
CA ALA A 139 6.02 9.30 -8.93
C ALA A 139 6.58 10.72 -9.13
N PRO A 140 6.10 11.49 -10.12
CA PRO A 140 6.54 12.87 -10.32
C PRO A 140 6.08 13.75 -9.16
N ALA A 141 6.80 14.86 -8.96
CA ALA A 141 6.30 15.95 -8.14
C ALA A 141 5.07 16.55 -8.84
N VAL A 142 3.91 16.44 -8.19
CA VAL A 142 2.73 17.20 -8.62
C VAL A 142 2.96 18.62 -8.13
N PRO A 143 2.90 19.65 -9.00
CA PRO A 143 2.93 21.03 -8.54
C PRO A 143 1.81 21.21 -7.50
N ALA A 144 2.14 21.77 -6.34
CA ALA A 144 1.10 22.17 -5.41
C ALA A 144 0.14 23.09 -6.17
N ALA A 145 -1.15 22.78 -6.16
CA ALA A 145 -2.16 23.68 -6.74
C ALA A 145 -1.93 25.06 -6.10
N ALA A 146 -1.74 26.08 -6.94
CA ALA A 146 -1.59 27.44 -6.45
C ALA A 146 -2.77 27.75 -5.52
N PRO A 147 -2.55 28.32 -4.32
CA PRO A 147 -3.64 28.61 -3.41
C PRO A 147 -4.69 29.45 -4.14
N ALA A 148 -5.92 28.93 -4.21
CA ALA A 148 -7.06 29.64 -4.77
C ALA A 148 -7.39 30.81 -3.84
N GLY A 149 -6.79 31.97 -4.12
CA GLY A 149 -6.98 33.17 -3.31
C GLY A 149 -5.72 33.98 -3.10
N ALA A 150 -5.00 34.32 -4.17
CA ALA A 150 -4.33 35.61 -4.18
C ALA A 150 -5.34 36.59 -4.81
N PRO A 151 -5.95 37.51 -4.05
CA PRO A 151 -6.67 38.61 -4.68
C PRO A 151 -5.68 39.34 -5.61
N ALA A 152 -6.12 39.61 -6.84
CA ALA A 152 -5.38 40.50 -7.73
C ALA A 152 -5.20 41.83 -6.99
N ALA A 153 -3.95 42.16 -6.66
CA ALA A 153 -3.61 43.50 -6.25
C ALA A 153 -3.52 44.35 -7.52
N GLN A 154 -4.21 45.49 -7.46
CA GLN A 154 -4.25 46.63 -8.39
C GLN A 154 -5.41 46.63 -9.39
#